data_AF-A0A958MSB5-F1
#
_entry.id   AF-A0A958MSB5-F1
#
_cell.length_a   1.000
_cell.length_b   1.000
_cell.length_c   1.000
_cell.angle_alpha   90.00
_cell.angle_beta   90.00
_cell.angle_gamma   90.00
#
_symmetry.space_group_name_H-M   'P 1'
#
loop_
_entity.id
_entity.type
_entity.pdbx_description
1 polymer ?
#
loop_
_entity_poly.entity_id
_entity_poly.type
_entity_poly.pdbx_seq_one_letter_code
_entity_poly.pdbx_strand_id
1 'polypeptide(L)'
;MILFRLVLSSLLVVGLTACGHLRTAPDGSRVSTLEGEEDQEKIQQIEGTNDDLSASPAEQNNIPIEVNKQVQKWVDYFQGRGRKHMQRYLERSSRYLPMMKSELQQAGLPTDLVYV
;
A
#
# COMPACT_ATOMS: atom_id res chain seq x y z
N MET A 1 -47.75 -18.90 -21.85
CA MET A 1 -46.55 -19.14 -21.02
C MET A 1 -45.21 -18.99 -21.77
N ILE A 2 -45.17 -18.96 -23.11
CA ILE A 2 -43.92 -18.80 -23.89
C ILE A 2 -43.48 -17.33 -24.02
N LEU A 3 -44.44 -16.40 -24.20
CA LEU A 3 -44.14 -14.96 -24.27
C LEU A 3 -43.43 -14.41 -23.03
N PHE A 4 -43.82 -14.85 -21.83
CA PHE A 4 -43.26 -14.35 -20.57
C PHE A 4 -41.79 -14.76 -20.37
N ARG A 5 -41.39 -15.93 -20.90
CA ARG A 5 -39.99 -16.40 -20.86
C ARG A 5 -39.10 -15.70 -21.88
N LEU A 6 -39.65 -15.29 -23.02
CA LEU A 6 -38.94 -14.49 -24.02
C LEU A 6 -38.68 -13.06 -23.52
N VAL A 7 -39.66 -12.43 -22.86
CA VAL A 7 -39.51 -11.08 -22.28
C VAL A 7 -38.55 -11.07 -21.09
N LEU A 8 -38.55 -12.11 -20.24
CA LEU A 8 -37.62 -12.21 -19.12
C LEU A 8 -36.17 -12.47 -19.57
N SER A 9 -35.98 -13.19 -20.68
CA SER A 9 -34.67 -13.43 -21.31
C SER A 9 -34.11 -12.16 -21.97
N SER A 10 -34.97 -11.36 -22.65
CA SER A 10 -34.52 -10.10 -23.27
C SER A 10 -34.15 -9.03 -22.24
N LEU A 11 -34.85 -8.95 -21.10
CA LEU A 11 -34.48 -8.02 -20.01
C LEU A 11 -33.13 -8.38 -19.38
N LEU A 12 -32.78 -9.66 -19.27
CA LEU A 12 -31.52 -10.09 -18.66
C LEU A 12 -30.30 -9.77 -19.56
N VAL A 13 -30.45 -9.84 -20.88
CA VAL A 13 -29.37 -9.57 -21.86
C VAL A 13 -29.10 -8.07 -22.02
N VAL A 14 -30.13 -7.23 -21.92
CA VAL A 14 -30.01 -5.76 -21.98
C VAL A 14 -29.41 -5.17 -20.70
N GLY A 15 -29.56 -5.85 -19.55
CA GLY A 15 -29.01 -5.39 -18.26
C GLY A 15 -27.49 -5.61 -18.07
N LEU A 16 -26.87 -6.52 -18.82
CA LEU A 16 -25.44 -6.85 -18.70
C LEU A 16 -24.54 -6.15 -19.75
N THR A 17 -25.15 -5.46 -20.72
CA THR A 17 -24.45 -4.63 -21.72
C THR A 17 -24.66 -3.13 -21.46
N ALA A 18 -24.81 -2.74 -20.19
CA ALA A 18 -24.59 -1.36 -19.76
C ALA A 18 -23.08 -1.10 -19.66
N CYS A 19 -22.52 -0.66 -20.79
CA CYS A 19 -21.15 -0.20 -20.97
C CYS A 19 -20.68 0.76 -19.87
N GLY A 20 -19.42 0.58 -19.48
CA GLY A 20 -18.63 1.66 -18.91
C GLY A 20 -18.57 2.86 -19.86
N HIS A 21 -18.80 4.05 -19.33
CA HIS A 21 -18.23 5.30 -19.84
C HIS A 21 -18.39 6.41 -18.79
N LEU A 22 -17.39 6.60 -17.92
CA LEU A 22 -17.11 7.88 -17.26
C LEU A 22 -15.60 8.09 -17.40
N ARG A 23 -15.19 8.67 -18.54
CA ARG A 23 -14.92 10.11 -18.74
C ARG A 23 -13.56 10.47 -18.15
N THR A 24 -12.56 10.43 -19.03
CA THR A 24 -11.32 11.16 -18.86
C THR A 24 -11.66 12.66 -18.85
N ALA A 25 -11.01 13.42 -17.99
CA ALA A 25 -10.98 14.88 -18.08
C ALA A 25 -9.52 15.28 -18.31
N PRO A 26 -9.18 15.90 -19.44
CA PRO A 26 -7.92 16.61 -19.61
C PRO A 26 -8.07 18.01 -19.01
N ASP A 27 -7.06 18.49 -18.28
CA ASP A 27 -6.48 19.82 -18.52
C ASP A 27 -5.26 19.99 -17.60
N GLY A 28 -4.09 19.99 -18.23
CA GLY A 28 -2.91 20.58 -17.63
C GLY A 28 -2.92 22.07 -17.91
N SER A 29 -3.15 22.88 -16.90
CA SER A 29 -2.66 24.26 -16.88
C SER A 29 -2.85 24.86 -15.50
N ARG A 30 -1.72 25.01 -14.78
CA ARG A 30 -1.36 26.18 -13.95
C ARG A 30 0.03 25.95 -13.36
N VAL A 31 1.00 25.99 -14.28
CA VAL A 31 2.36 26.45 -13.97
C VAL A 31 2.22 27.84 -13.35
N SER A 32 2.61 27.96 -12.09
CA SER A 32 2.95 29.24 -11.48
C SER A 32 4.45 29.20 -11.24
N THR A 33 5.19 29.62 -12.26
CA THR A 33 6.60 29.96 -12.16
C THR A 33 6.76 31.03 -11.08
N LEU A 34 7.52 30.71 -10.04
CA LEU A 34 8.37 31.69 -9.35
C LEU A 34 9.78 31.10 -9.43
N GLU A 35 10.59 31.72 -10.28
CA GLU A 35 12.03 31.49 -10.43
C GLU A 35 12.80 32.11 -9.25
N GLY A 36 13.94 31.48 -8.93
CA GLY A 36 14.96 31.94 -7.96
C GLY A 36 14.76 31.30 -6.58
N GLU A 37 15.64 30.46 -6.04
CA GLU A 37 17.09 30.40 -6.20
C GLU A 37 17.57 28.97 -5.94
N GLU A 38 18.53 28.52 -6.75
CA GLU A 38 19.27 27.28 -6.58
C GLU A 38 20.24 27.41 -5.40
N ASP A 39 20.05 26.61 -4.35
CA ASP A 39 21.13 26.23 -3.44
C ASP A 39 21.09 24.72 -3.28
N GLN A 40 21.58 24.04 -4.32
CA GLN A 40 22.12 22.70 -4.16
C GLN A 40 23.39 22.80 -3.30
N GLU A 41 23.35 22.36 -2.05
CA GLU A 41 24.50 21.63 -1.52
C GLU A 41 24.15 20.74 -0.32
N LYS A 42 24.66 19.50 -0.44
CA LYS A 42 24.84 18.52 0.63
C LYS A 42 23.68 17.59 0.94
N ILE A 43 23.33 16.77 -0.07
CA ILE A 43 23.01 15.36 0.21
C ILE A 43 24.27 14.74 0.83
N GLN A 44 24.31 14.72 2.17
CA GLN A 44 25.31 13.98 2.92
C GLN A 44 25.03 12.50 2.70
N GLN A 45 25.91 11.90 1.90
CA GLN A 45 26.13 10.47 1.85
C GLN A 45 26.18 9.91 3.28
N ILE A 46 25.35 8.91 3.55
CA ILE A 46 25.68 7.88 4.53
C ILE A 46 25.56 6.56 3.77
N GLU A 47 26.66 6.20 3.11
CA GLU A 47 26.95 4.80 2.81
C GLU A 47 27.04 4.04 4.14
N GLY A 48 26.48 2.83 4.13
CA GLY A 48 26.34 2.03 5.33
C GLY A 48 27.68 1.65 5.96
N THR A 49 27.65 1.47 7.27
CA THR A 49 28.49 0.48 7.92
C THR A 49 27.87 0.09 9.27
N ASN A 50 27.64 -1.22 9.39
CA ASN A 50 27.66 -2.04 10.61
C ASN A 50 26.45 -1.99 11.56
N ASP A 51 25.76 -3.13 11.58
CA ASP A 51 25.44 -3.92 12.78
C ASP A 51 25.66 -3.21 14.12
N ASP A 52 24.64 -2.50 14.59
CA ASP A 52 24.41 -2.32 16.02
C ASP A 52 22.94 -2.59 16.33
N LEU A 53 22.70 -3.81 16.82
CA LEU A 53 21.44 -4.27 17.40
C LEU A 53 21.21 -3.55 18.73
N SER A 54 20.88 -2.26 18.72
CA SER A 54 20.40 -1.56 19.93
C SER A 54 19.49 -0.35 19.70
N ALA A 55 19.16 0.00 18.44
CA ALA A 55 18.08 0.95 18.18
C ALA A 55 16.73 0.28 18.47
N SER A 56 16.01 0.78 19.47
CA SER A 56 14.59 0.43 19.64
C SER A 56 13.87 0.68 18.32
N PRO A 57 13.00 -0.23 17.82
CA PRO A 57 12.23 -0.03 16.58
C PRO A 57 11.42 1.29 16.54
N ALA A 58 11.25 1.95 17.70
CA ALA A 58 10.64 3.26 17.83
C ALA A 58 11.51 4.41 17.28
N GLU A 59 12.84 4.28 17.22
CA GLU A 59 13.73 5.37 16.78
C GLU A 59 13.88 5.45 15.26
N GLN A 60 13.66 4.35 14.53
CA GLN A 60 13.69 4.35 13.06
C GLN A 60 12.41 4.92 12.45
N ASN A 61 11.35 5.05 13.24
CA ASN A 61 10.06 5.56 12.81
C ASN A 61 9.82 6.93 13.44
N ASN A 62 10.13 8.01 12.73
CA ASN A 62 9.84 9.39 13.14
C ASN A 62 8.33 9.72 13.21
N ILE A 63 7.47 8.72 13.41
CA ILE A 63 6.01 8.85 13.46
C ILE A 63 5.57 8.63 14.91
N PRO A 64 4.83 9.57 15.53
CA PRO A 64 4.33 9.40 16.88
C PRO A 64 3.35 8.21 16.94
N ILE A 65 3.55 7.31 17.90
CA ILE A 65 2.67 6.16 18.11
C ILE A 65 1.44 6.61 18.90
N GLU A 66 0.31 6.75 18.21
CA GLU A 66 -1.00 7.00 18.84
C GLU A 66 -1.71 5.67 19.16
N VAL A 67 -2.36 5.59 20.33
CA VAL A 67 -3.19 4.44 20.71
C VAL A 67 -4.55 4.51 20.00
N ASN A 68 -4.69 3.73 18.92
CA ASN A 68 -5.93 3.65 18.14
C ASN A 68 -6.76 2.40 18.50
N LYS A 69 -8.03 2.59 18.90
CA LYS A 69 -8.96 1.49 19.28
C LYS A 69 -9.18 0.48 18.15
N GLN A 70 -9.19 0.92 16.90
CA GLN A 70 -9.35 0.02 15.74
C GLN A 70 -8.12 -0.86 15.56
N VAL A 71 -6.93 -0.32 15.81
CA VAL A 71 -5.67 -1.08 15.79
C VAL A 71 -5.64 -2.08 16.94
N GLN A 72 -5.99 -1.65 18.16
CA GLN A 72 -5.99 -2.51 19.34
C GLN A 72 -6.86 -3.77 19.14
N LYS A 73 -8.02 -3.62 18.49
CA LYS A 73 -8.89 -4.76 18.14
C LYS A 73 -8.15 -5.85 17.35
N TRP A 74 -7.32 -5.46 16.38
CA TRP A 74 -6.55 -6.39 15.56
C TRP A 74 -5.37 -6.99 16.32
N VAL A 75 -4.70 -6.18 17.15
CA VAL A 75 -3.66 -6.66 18.07
C VAL A 75 -4.22 -7.78 18.95
N ASP A 76 -5.35 -7.55 19.62
CA ASP A 76 -5.99 -8.54 20.50
C ASP A 76 -6.39 -9.81 19.72
N TYR A 77 -6.92 -9.64 18.49
CA TYR A 77 -7.29 -10.76 17.64
C TYR A 77 -6.08 -11.64 17.27
N PHE A 78 -5.00 -11.04 16.76
CA PHE A 78 -3.83 -11.79 16.30
C PHE A 78 -2.98 -12.34 17.45
N GLN A 79 -3.04 -11.74 18.64
CA GLN A 79 -2.44 -12.30 19.86
C GLN A 79 -3.27 -13.46 20.44
N GLY A 80 -4.60 -13.48 20.22
CA GLY A 80 -5.50 -14.54 20.67
C GLY A 80 -5.89 -15.55 19.59
N ARG A 81 -7.19 -15.62 19.27
CA ARG A 81 -7.79 -16.60 18.33
C ARG A 81 -7.20 -16.58 16.91
N GLY A 82 -6.63 -15.46 16.50
CA GLY A 82 -5.99 -15.26 15.19
C GLY A 82 -4.55 -15.75 15.10
N ARG A 83 -3.94 -16.18 16.22
CA ARG A 83 -2.50 -16.51 16.31
C ARG A 83 -1.99 -17.46 15.23
N LYS A 84 -2.76 -18.53 14.93
CA LYS A 84 -2.40 -19.50 13.88
C LYS A 84 -2.27 -18.89 12.49
N HIS A 85 -3.06 -17.86 12.20
CA HIS A 85 -3.01 -17.15 10.92
C HIS A 85 -1.81 -16.22 10.88
N MET A 86 -1.58 -15.45 11.94
CA MET A 86 -0.41 -14.59 12.06
C MET A 86 0.89 -15.38 11.94
N GLN A 87 0.98 -16.52 12.61
CA GLN A 87 2.13 -17.41 12.49
C GLN A 87 2.37 -17.84 11.04
N ARG A 88 1.33 -18.30 10.34
CA ARG A 88 1.44 -18.69 8.92
C ARG A 88 1.88 -17.52 8.03
N TYR A 89 1.41 -16.30 8.30
CA TYR A 89 1.80 -15.11 7.53
C TYR A 89 3.27 -14.77 7.76
N LEU A 90 3.72 -14.81 9.00
CA LEU A 90 5.12 -14.59 9.38
C LEU A 90 6.06 -15.68 8.85
N GLU A 91 5.65 -16.94 8.87
CA GLU A 91 6.43 -18.04 8.26
C GLU A 91 6.68 -17.78 6.77
N ARG A 92 5.65 -17.30 6.06
CA ARG A 92 5.76 -16.94 4.64
C ARG A 92 6.54 -15.65 4.41
N SER A 93 6.53 -14.71 5.34
CA SER A 93 7.22 -13.41 5.20
C SER A 93 8.71 -13.61 4.96
N SER A 94 9.34 -14.55 5.67
CA SER A 94 10.77 -14.88 5.55
C SER A 94 11.23 -15.08 4.09
N ARG A 95 10.37 -15.67 3.25
CA ARG A 95 10.68 -15.95 1.85
C ARG A 95 10.53 -14.73 0.93
N TYR A 96 9.53 -13.88 1.19
CA TYR A 96 9.13 -12.82 0.26
C TYR A 96 9.63 -11.43 0.66
N LEU A 97 9.92 -11.19 1.95
CA LEU A 97 10.48 -9.92 2.42
C LEU A 97 11.76 -9.51 1.66
N PRO A 98 12.76 -10.40 1.42
CA PRO A 98 13.97 -10.01 0.72
C PRO A 98 13.71 -9.62 -0.73
N MET A 99 12.85 -10.38 -1.42
CA MET A 99 12.43 -10.09 -2.79
C MET A 99 11.73 -8.73 -2.85
N MET A 100 10.71 -8.49 -2.02
CA MET A 100 9.97 -7.23 -2.03
C MET A 100 10.87 -6.03 -1.71
N LYS A 101 11.78 -6.17 -0.74
CA LYS A 101 12.74 -5.10 -0.42
C LYS A 101 13.67 -4.79 -1.59
N SER A 102 14.16 -5.82 -2.30
CA SER A 102 14.98 -5.67 -3.51
C SER A 102 14.24 -4.90 -4.60
N GLU A 103 12.98 -5.25 -4.89
CA GLU A 103 12.18 -4.56 -5.91
C GLU A 103 11.89 -3.11 -5.52
N LEU A 104 11.58 -2.84 -4.24
CA LEU A 104 11.37 -1.47 -3.75
C LEU A 104 12.64 -0.63 -3.88
N GLN A 105 13.80 -1.17 -3.52
CA GLN A 105 15.08 -0.47 -3.68
C GLN A 105 15.37 -0.14 -5.16
N GLN A 106 15.14 -1.09 -6.06
CA GLN A 106 15.31 -0.87 -7.50
C GLN A 106 14.36 0.21 -8.04
N ALA A 107 13.14 0.29 -7.49
CA ALA A 107 12.18 1.34 -7.82
C ALA A 107 12.45 2.68 -7.10
N GLY A 108 13.50 2.79 -6.28
CA GLY A 108 13.80 3.97 -5.48
C GLY A 108 12.79 4.24 -4.35
N LEU A 109 12.06 3.21 -3.93
CA LEU A 109 11.05 3.26 -2.88
C LEU A 109 11.60 2.84 -1.51
N PRO A 110 11.06 3.38 -0.40
CA PRO A 110 11.42 2.96 0.94
C PRO A 110 11.09 1.48 1.18
N THR A 111 12.04 0.73 1.76
CA THR A 111 11.88 -0.70 2.08
C THR A 111 10.91 -0.96 3.24
N ASP A 112 10.54 0.07 3.99
CA ASP A 112 9.61 0.02 5.12
C ASP A 112 8.14 -0.15 4.68
N LEU A 113 7.85 0.00 3.39
CA LEU A 113 6.50 -0.21 2.84
C LEU A 113 6.04 -1.68 2.87
N VAL A 114 6.93 -2.61 3.21
CA VAL A 114 6.63 -4.03 3.20
C VAL A 114 5.92 -4.46 4.47
N TYR A 115 4.73 -5.07 4.34
CA TYR A 115 3.92 -5.59 5.45
C TYR A 115 3.52 -7.06 5.24
N VAL A 116 3.14 -7.76 6.33
CA VAL A 116 2.71 -9.18 6.34
C VAL A 116 1.55 -9.48 7.28
#